data_AF-A0A933TTI0-F1
#
_entry.id   AF-A0A933TTI0-F1
#
_cell.length_a   1.000
_cell.length_b   1.000
_cell.length_c   1.000
_cell.angle_alpha   90.00
_cell.angle_beta   90.00
_cell.angle_gamma   90.00
#
_symmetry.space_group_name_H-M   'P 1'
#
loop_
_entity.id
_entity.type
_entity.pdbx_description
1 polymer ?
#
loop_
_entity_poly.entity_id
_entity_poly.type
_entity_poly.pdbx_seq_one_letter_code
_entity_poly.pdbx_strand_id
1 'polypeptide(L)' 'MNMAQDAQMFYIMLALPSLFGLTLVSEGIYKMATYQEGKINIILGSLFLAVVVFGYFYLKDYLR' A
#
# COMPACT_ATOMS: atom_id res chain seq x y z
N MET A 1 14.40 -25.91 0.73
CA MET A 1 13.91 -24.56 0.39
C MET A 1 12.40 -24.59 0.62
N ASN A 2 11.94 -24.05 1.75
CA ASN A 2 10.57 -24.24 2.22
C ASN A 2 9.64 -23.25 1.50
N MET A 3 8.79 -23.74 0.59
CA MET A 3 7.82 -22.94 -0.19
C MET A 3 6.92 -22.03 0.67
N ALA A 4 6.68 -22.39 1.93
CA ALA A 4 5.91 -21.57 2.87
C ALA A 4 6.62 -20.25 3.25
N GLN A 5 7.95 -20.23 3.26
CA GLN A 5 8.74 -19.10 3.73
C GLN A 5 8.83 -17.99 2.68
N ASP A 6 8.91 -18.35 1.39
CA ASP A 6 8.89 -17.40 0.28
C ASP A 6 7.53 -16.66 0.20
N ALA A 7 6.42 -17.41 0.28
CA ALA A 7 5.08 -16.82 0.29
C ALA A 7 4.86 -15.87 1.48
N GLN A 8 5.35 -16.23 2.67
CA GLN A 8 5.25 -15.40 3.86
C GLN A 8 6.05 -14.09 3.73
N MET A 9 7.25 -14.16 3.14
CA MET A 9 8.07 -12.96 2.89
C MET A 9 7.41 -12.02 1.88
N PHE A 10 6.75 -12.56 0.85
CA PHE A 10 5.96 -11.77 -0.11
C PHE A 10 4.78 -11.04 0.53
N TYR A 11 4.03 -11.73 1.39
CA TYR A 11 2.92 -11.08 2.11
C TYR A 11 3.41 -9.94 2.98
N ILE A 12 4.52 -10.11 3.68
CA ILE A 12 5.12 -9.04 4.50
C ILE A 12 5.61 -7.87 3.63
N MET A 13 6.23 -8.18 2.48
CA MET A 13 6.73 -7.18 1.53
C MET A 13 5.62 -6.31 0.94
N LEU A 14 4.40 -6.85 0.78
CA LEU A 14 3.24 -6.10 0.29
C LEU A 14 2.38 -5.49 1.42
N ALA A 15 2.37 -6.12 2.60
CA ALA A 15 1.63 -5.65 3.76
C ALA A 15 2.22 -4.34 4.33
N LEU A 16 3.54 -4.21 4.37
CA LEU A 16 4.19 -3.02 4.92
C LEU A 16 3.88 -1.75 4.08
N PRO A 17 4.05 -1.79 2.74
CA PRO A 17 3.66 -0.69 1.87
C PRO A 17 2.16 -0.38 1.89
N SER A 18 1.30 -1.41 2.02
CA SER A 18 -0.15 -1.18 2.07
C SER A 18 -0.58 -0.49 3.36
N LEU A 19 -0.03 -0.90 4.50
CA LEU A 19 -0.26 -0.23 5.78
C LEU A 19 0.23 1.21 5.75
N PHE A 20 1.42 1.46 5.19
CA PHE A 20 1.93 2.81 5.00
C PHE A 20 1.03 3.67 4.12
N GLY A 21 0.58 3.14 2.97
CA GLY A 21 -0.35 3.84 2.08
C GLY A 21 -1.68 4.16 2.77
N LEU A 22 -2.24 3.22 3.54
CA LEU A 22 -3.45 3.40 4.34
C LEU A 22 -3.28 4.49 5.42
N THR A 23 -2.13 4.53 6.10
CA THR A 23 -1.83 5.57 7.09
C THR A 23 -1.77 6.95 6.44
N LEU A 24 -1.12 7.10 5.27
CA LEU A 24 -1.07 8.38 4.55
C LEU A 24 -2.46 8.85 4.08
N VAL A 25 -3.29 7.95 3.57
CA VAL A 25 -4.69 8.27 3.24
C VAL A 25 -5.45 8.71 4.48
N SER A 26 -5.30 7.99 5.60
CA SER A 26 -5.96 8.31 6.86
C SER A 26 -5.53 9.68 7.40
N GLU A 27 -4.24 9.99 7.35
CA GLU A 27 -3.68 11.29 7.74
C GLU A 27 -4.21 12.41 6.83
N GLY A 28 -4.31 12.16 5.53
CA GLY A 28 -4.88 13.10 4.57
C GLY A 28 -6.36 13.41 4.85
N ILE A 29 -7.16 12.38 5.17
CA ILE A 29 -8.55 12.53 5.58
C ILE A 29 -8.64 13.33 6.89
N TYR A 30 -7.80 13.01 7.88
CA TYR A 30 -7.76 13.73 9.15
C TYR A 30 -7.41 15.22 8.98
N LYS A 31 -6.42 15.53 8.14
CA LYS A 31 -6.04 16.91 7.81
C LYS A 31 -7.16 17.67 7.09
N MET A 32 -7.85 17.03 6.15
CA MET A 32 -9.04 17.62 5.51
C MET A 32 -10.17 17.92 6.50
N ALA A 33 -10.44 17.00 7.43
CA ALA A 33 -11.43 17.20 8.49
C ALA A 33 -11.07 18.36 9.43
N THR A 34 -9.77 18.67 9.55
CA THR A 34 -9.23 19.74 10.40
C THR A 34 -9.01 21.06 9.63
N TYR A 35 -9.59 21.21 8.43
CA TYR A 35 -9.42 22.38 7.54
C TYR A 35 -7.97 22.70 7.16
N GLN A 36 -7.07 21.71 7.23
CA GLN A 36 -5.69 21.83 6.75
C GLN A 36 -5.57 21.25 5.33
N GLU A 37 -4.50 21.62 4.61
CA GLU A 37 -4.23 21.08 3.28
C GLU A 37 -3.84 19.59 3.34
N GLY A 38 -4.84 18.71 3.41
CA GLY A 38 -4.69 17.24 3.40
C GLY A 38 -4.69 16.60 2.01
N LYS A 39 -4.93 17.39 0.95
CA LYS A 39 -5.08 16.92 -0.43
C LYS A 39 -3.87 16.15 -0.94
N ILE A 40 -2.66 16.62 -0.62
CA ILE A 40 -1.41 15.99 -1.06
C ILE A 40 -1.22 14.63 -0.39
N ASN A 41 -1.49 14.50 0.91
CA ASN A 41 -1.38 13.23 1.62
C ASN A 41 -2.36 12.17 1.09
N ILE A 42 -3.59 12.57 0.75
CA ILE A 42 -4.56 11.66 0.12
C ILE A 42 -4.06 11.21 -1.26
N ILE A 43 -3.63 12.14 -2.12
CA ILE A 43 -3.17 11.80 -3.47
C ILE A 43 -1.95 10.87 -3.42
N LEU A 44 -0.97 11.18 -2.57
CA LEU A 44 0.21 10.34 -2.40
C LEU A 44 -0.13 8.97 -1.82
N GLY A 45 -0.99 8.91 -0.79
CA GLY A 45 -1.43 7.65 -0.20
C GLY A 45 -2.20 6.77 -1.17
N SER A 46 -3.12 7.36 -1.95
CA SER A 46 -3.88 6.65 -2.99
C SER A 46 -2.98 6.17 -4.14
N LEU A 47 -2.02 6.99 -4.58
CA LEU A 47 -1.05 6.59 -5.60
C LEU A 47 -0.19 5.42 -5.10
N PHE A 48 0.25 5.47 -3.84
CA PHE A 48 1.04 4.41 -3.23
C PHE A 48 0.25 3.09 -3.15
N LEU A 49 -1.01 3.14 -2.72
CA LEU A 49 -1.88 1.96 -2.73
C LEU A 49 -2.12 1.41 -4.14
N ALA A 50 -2.29 2.28 -5.14
CA ALA A 50 -2.44 1.85 -6.53
C ALA A 50 -1.22 1.08 -7.04
N VAL A 51 0.00 1.53 -6.69
CA VAL A 51 1.24 0.81 -7.01
C VAL A 51 1.31 -0.54 -6.32
N VAL A 52 0.91 -0.64 -5.05
CA VAL A 52 0.87 -1.93 -4.32
C VAL A 52 -0.10 -2.91 -4.98
N VAL A 53 -1.28 -2.45 -5.37
CA VAL A 53 -2.27 -3.27 -6.09
C VAL A 53 -1.71 -3.74 -7.44
N PHE A 54 -1.06 -2.86 -8.20
CA PHE A 54 -0.39 -3.23 -9.44
C PHE A 54 0.72 -4.27 -9.22
N GLY A 55 1.53 -4.07 -8.17
CA GLY A 55 2.57 -5.02 -7.77
C GLY A 55 2.00 -6.39 -7.45
N TYR A 56 0.86 -6.46 -6.73
CA TYR A 56 0.17 -7.71 -6.47
C TYR A 56 -0.29 -8.42 -7.75
N PHE A 57 -0.90 -7.70 -8.69
CA PHE A 57 -1.34 -8.28 -9.95
C PHE A 57 -0.17 -8.77 -10.82
N TYR A 58 0.89 -7.97 -10.95
CA TYR A 58 2.09 -8.34 -11.70
C TYR A 58 2.76 -9.58 -11.11
N LEU A 59 2.90 -9.63 -9.79
CA LEU A 59 3.54 -10.75 -9.11
C LEU A 59 2.69 -12.02 -9.18
N LYS A 60 1.37 -11.90 -9.09
CA LYS A 60 0.42 -13.02 -9.27
C LYS A 60 0.50 -13.61 -10.68
N ASP A 61 0.66 -12.78 -11.70
CA ASP A 61 0.83 -13.24 -13.09
C ASP A 61 2.18 -13.94 -13.28
N TYR A 62 3.25 -13.41 -12.67
CA TYR A 62 4.59 -13.99 -12.74
C TYR A 62 4.73 -15.34 -11.97
N LEU A 63 3.97 -15.53 -10.89
CA LEU A 63 3.98 -16.79 -10.11
C LEU A 63 3.08 -17.89 -10.69
N ARG A 64 2.38 -17.65 -11.81
CA ARG A 64 1.52 -18.62 -12.49
C ARG A 64 2.30 -19.45 -13.50
#